data_AF-A0A956REC6-F1
#
_entry.id   AF-A0A956REC6-F1
#
_cell.length_a   1.000
_cell.length_b   1.000
_cell.length_c   1.000
_cell.angle_alpha   90.00
_cell.angle_beta   90.00
_cell.angle_gamma   90.00
#
_symmetry.space_group_name_H-M   'P 1'
#
loop_
_entity.id
_entity.type
_entity.pdbx_description
1 polymer ?
#
loop_
_entity_poly.entity_id
_entity_poly.type
_entity_poly.pdbx_seq_one_letter_code
_entity_poly.pdbx_strand_id
1 'polypeptide(L)'
;MSPADASKSRYSSDEVAAAGKVAVRTLTRWRQIGILPTPRRVGGPGRGTPNRWPREAIERAEFARSMLDTGDYTLAEVAEMIRSKWGDHANG
;
A
#
# COMPACT_ATOMS: atom_id res chain seq x y z
N MET A 1 5.80 -23.88 0.72
CA MET A 1 5.47 -22.47 1.01
C MET A 1 4.56 -22.47 2.23
N SER A 2 5.13 -22.27 3.43
CA SER A 2 4.41 -22.43 4.70
C SER A 2 3.57 -21.19 5.05
N PRO A 3 2.44 -21.33 5.77
CA PRO A 3 1.45 -20.27 6.02
C PRO A 3 1.90 -19.22 7.05
N ALA A 4 3.21 -19.12 7.33
CA ALA A 4 3.78 -18.29 8.40
C ALA A 4 4.15 -16.86 7.95
N ASP A 5 4.10 -16.54 6.65
CA ASP A 5 4.45 -15.19 6.15
C ASP A 5 3.36 -14.13 6.39
N ALA A 6 2.17 -14.54 6.88
CA ALA A 6 1.08 -13.65 7.27
C ALA A 6 1.38 -12.80 8.53
N SER A 7 2.56 -12.93 9.12
CA SER A 7 2.99 -12.30 10.39
C SER A 7 3.42 -10.81 10.28
N LYS A 8 3.53 -10.23 9.08
CA LYS A 8 4.15 -8.88 8.92
C LYS A 8 3.21 -7.73 8.51
N SER A 9 1.93 -7.82 8.85
CA SER A 9 1.01 -6.67 8.74
C SER A 9 1.09 -5.81 10.02
N ARG A 10 1.98 -4.82 10.03
CA ARG A 10 2.32 -4.04 11.25
C ARG A 10 2.02 -2.54 11.14
N TYR A 11 1.98 -1.99 9.94
CA TYR A 11 1.94 -0.54 9.75
C TYR A 11 0.51 -0.01 9.77
N SER A 12 0.31 1.13 10.43
CA SER A 12 -0.91 1.92 10.40
C SER A 12 -1.07 2.66 9.07
N SER A 13 -2.28 3.17 8.80
CA SER A 13 -2.50 4.03 7.65
C SER A 13 -1.69 5.33 7.73
N ASP A 14 -1.45 5.86 8.93
CA ASP A 14 -0.67 7.09 9.11
C ASP A 14 0.80 6.89 8.73
N GLU A 15 1.39 5.74 9.08
CA GLU A 15 2.76 5.40 8.68
C GLU A 15 2.90 5.26 7.16
N VAL A 16 1.95 4.58 6.50
CA VAL A 16 1.97 4.45 5.03
C VAL A 16 1.73 5.80 4.34
N ALA A 17 0.85 6.64 4.90
CA ALA A 17 0.61 7.99 4.41
C ALA A 17 1.85 8.87 4.55
N ALA A 18 2.56 8.78 5.68
CA ALA A 18 3.81 9.50 5.90
C ALA A 18 4.91 9.06 4.92
N ALA A 19 5.05 7.75 4.69
CA ALA A 19 6.00 7.19 3.71
C ALA A 19 5.74 7.71 2.29
N GLY A 20 4.46 7.77 1.88
CA GLY A 20 4.06 8.34 0.60
C GLY A 20 3.99 9.86 0.55
N LYS A 21 4.21 10.57 1.67
CA LYS A 21 3.98 12.01 1.83
C LYS A 21 2.60 12.46 1.31
N VAL A 22 1.57 11.69 1.62
CA VAL A 22 0.18 11.94 1.19
C VAL A 22 -0.77 11.97 2.40
N ALA A 23 -1.97 12.50 2.20
CA ALA A 23 -3.04 12.36 3.18
C ALA A 23 -3.54 10.90 3.22
N VAL A 24 -3.99 10.42 4.39
CA VAL A 24 -4.54 9.06 4.58
C VAL A 24 -5.66 8.73 3.57
N ARG A 25 -6.50 9.70 3.21
CA ARG A 25 -7.57 9.53 2.21
C ARG A 25 -7.05 9.10 0.83
N THR A 26 -5.81 9.47 0.48
CA THR A 26 -5.18 9.12 -0.79
C THR A 26 -4.84 7.64 -0.88
N LEU A 27 -4.59 6.98 0.26
CA LEU A 27 -4.27 5.54 0.30
C LEU A 27 -5.38 4.68 -0.28
N THR A 28 -6.65 5.10 -0.16
CA THR A 28 -7.78 4.40 -0.78
C THR A 28 -7.64 4.37 -2.30
N ARG A 29 -7.31 5.51 -2.91
CA ARG A 29 -7.10 5.60 -4.36
C ARG A 29 -5.88 4.79 -4.79
N TRP A 30 -4.77 4.91 -4.05
CA TRP A 30 -3.55 4.16 -4.35
C TRP A 30 -3.76 2.64 -4.26
N ARG A 31 -4.56 2.17 -3.30
CA ARG A 31 -4.97 0.76 -3.23
C ARG A 31 -5.83 0.37 -4.45
N GLN A 32 -6.84 1.18 -4.79
CA GLN A 32 -7.77 0.88 -5.89
C GLN A 32 -7.07 0.75 -7.26
N ILE A 33 -5.98 1.48 -7.48
CA ILE A 33 -5.23 1.45 -8.75
C ILE A 33 -4.01 0.52 -8.71
N GLY A 34 -3.76 -0.17 -7.60
CA GLY A 34 -2.70 -1.17 -7.47
C GLY A 34 -1.33 -0.65 -7.01
N ILE A 35 -1.22 0.63 -6.63
CA ILE A 35 0.01 1.17 -6.02
C ILE A 35 0.24 0.53 -4.65
N LEU A 36 -0.80 0.45 -3.81
CA LEU A 36 -0.69 -0.16 -2.49
C LEU A 36 -1.36 -1.53 -2.45
N PRO A 37 -0.83 -2.48 -1.67
CA PRO A 37 -1.42 -3.80 -1.49
C PRO A 37 -2.69 -3.71 -0.64
N THR A 38 -3.49 -4.78 -0.59
CA THR A 38 -4.67 -4.83 0.27
C THR A 38 -4.25 -4.86 1.76
N PRO A 39 -4.74 -3.95 2.61
CA PRO A 39 -4.47 -4.02 4.04
C PRO A 39 -5.28 -5.15 4.68
N ARG A 40 -4.74 -5.74 5.74
CA ARG A 40 -5.48 -6.65 6.62
C ARG A 40 -6.31 -5.84 7.61
N ARG A 41 -7.58 -6.19 7.77
CA ARG A 41 -8.41 -5.64 8.85
C ARG A 41 -8.09 -6.39 10.15
N VAL A 42 -7.74 -5.66 11.21
CA VAL A 42 -7.40 -6.27 12.51
C VAL A 42 -8.43 -5.84 13.54
N GLY A 43 -9.51 -6.62 13.69
CA GLY A 43 -10.62 -6.41 14.63
C GLY A 43 -11.94 -7.06 14.19
N GLY A 44 -12.80 -7.38 15.15
CA GLY A 44 -14.11 -8.00 14.94
C GLY A 44 -15.17 -7.03 14.36
N PRO A 45 -16.43 -7.48 14.16
CA PRO A 45 -17.49 -6.63 13.63
C PRO A 45 -17.86 -5.53 14.65
N GLY A 46 -17.43 -4.30 14.38
CA GLY A 46 -17.66 -3.11 15.18
C GLY A 46 -17.05 -1.87 14.52
N ARG A 47 -17.52 -0.66 14.87
CA ARG A 47 -17.01 0.60 14.29
C ARG A 47 -15.52 0.77 14.62
N GLY A 48 -14.70 0.88 13.56
CA GLY A 48 -13.34 1.40 13.68
C GLY A 48 -12.20 0.39 13.60
N THR A 49 -12.41 -0.81 13.05
CA THR A 49 -11.32 -1.79 12.86
C THR A 49 -10.16 -1.18 12.06
N PRO A 50 -8.98 -0.95 12.68
CA PRO A 50 -7.90 -0.26 12.00
C PRO A 50 -7.27 -1.19 10.97
N ASN A 51 -6.96 -0.63 9.80
CA ASN A 51 -6.19 -1.31 8.78
C ASN A 51 -4.77 -1.54 9.30
N ARG A 52 -4.23 -2.73 9.02
CA ARG A 52 -2.81 -3.02 9.13
C ARG A 52 -2.26 -3.34 7.75
N TRP A 53 -1.22 -2.62 7.39
CA TRP A 53 -0.57 -2.74 6.10
C TRP A 53 0.64 -3.66 6.20
N PRO A 54 0.89 -4.51 5.19
CA PRO A 54 2.12 -5.26 5.10
C PRO A 54 3.32 -4.31 4.93
N ARG A 55 4.53 -4.78 5.26
CA ARG A 55 5.78 -4.02 5.08
C ARG A 55 5.95 -3.45 3.68
N GLU A 56 5.54 -4.21 2.68
CA GLU A 56 5.57 -3.83 1.27
C GLU A 56 4.79 -2.54 0.96
N ALA A 57 3.77 -2.19 1.77
CA ALA A 57 3.04 -0.94 1.59
C ALA A 57 3.92 0.29 1.82
N ILE A 58 4.87 0.23 2.75
CA ILE A 58 5.85 1.31 2.98
C ILE A 58 6.75 1.44 1.76
N GLU A 59 7.35 0.34 1.32
CA GLU A 59 8.28 0.31 0.18
C GLU A 59 7.61 0.81 -1.11
N ARG A 60 6.37 0.39 -1.37
CA ARG A 60 5.58 0.86 -2.52
C ARG A 60 5.18 2.32 -2.39
N ALA A 61 4.87 2.81 -1.19
CA ALA A 61 4.50 4.21 -0.97
C ALA A 61 5.70 5.15 -1.19
N GLU A 62 6.87 4.79 -0.67
CA GLU A 62 8.13 5.52 -0.87
C GLU A 62 8.50 5.55 -2.35
N PHE A 63 8.46 4.39 -3.02
CA PHE A 63 8.72 4.30 -4.45
C PHE A 63 7.76 5.17 -5.27
N ALA A 64 6.45 5.06 -5.01
CA ALA A 64 5.47 5.87 -5.70
C ALA A 64 5.74 7.36 -5.51
N ARG A 65 6.09 7.79 -4.29
CA ARG A 65 6.44 9.18 -4.03
C ARG A 65 7.69 9.61 -4.80
N SER A 66 8.76 8.81 -4.76
CA SER A 66 10.00 9.10 -5.49
C SER A 66 9.76 9.24 -7.00
N MET A 67 8.94 8.37 -7.60
CA MET A 67 8.62 8.46 -9.02
C MET A 67 7.77 9.69 -9.35
N LEU A 68 6.75 10.00 -8.53
CA LEU A 68 5.93 11.19 -8.71
C LEU A 68 6.73 12.49 -8.53
N ASP A 69 7.73 12.50 -7.64
CA ASP A 69 8.60 13.66 -7.39
C ASP A 69 9.49 14.03 -8.58
N THR A 70 9.70 13.12 -9.54
CA THR A 70 10.40 13.44 -10.79
C THR A 70 9.60 14.36 -11.69
N GLY A 71 8.25 14.34 -11.58
CA GLY A 71 7.35 15.03 -12.51
C GLY A 71 7.16 14.34 -13.87
N ASP A 72 7.92 13.28 -14.16
CA ASP A 72 7.92 12.59 -15.45
C ASP A 72 6.85 11.49 -15.55
N TYR A 73 6.34 11.02 -14.40
CA TYR A 73 5.42 9.90 -14.34
C TYR A 73 4.06 10.31 -13.79
N THR A 74 3.02 9.88 -14.50
CA THR A 74 1.65 9.91 -14.01
C THR A 74 1.42 8.83 -12.96
N LEU A 75 0.36 9.00 -12.17
CA LEU A 75 -0.02 8.01 -11.16
C LEU A 75 -0.34 6.63 -11.76
N ALA A 76 -0.85 6.57 -12.99
CA ALA A 76 -1.16 5.32 -13.68
C ALA A 76 0.11 4.59 -14.11
N GLU A 77 1.10 5.31 -14.63
CA GLU A 77 2.40 4.74 -15.00
C GLU A 77 3.14 4.21 -13.77
N VAL A 78 3.12 4.96 -12.67
CA VAL A 78 3.67 4.49 -11.39
C VAL A 78 2.98 3.19 -10.92
N ALA A 79 1.67 3.05 -11.13
CA ALA A 79 0.97 1.81 -10.82
C ALA A 79 1.43 0.64 -11.71
N GLU A 80 1.67 0.86 -13.01
CA GLU A 80 2.28 -0.17 -13.88
C GLU A 80 3.70 -0.54 -13.44
N MET A 81 4.51 0.45 -13.05
CA MET A 81 5.87 0.20 -12.54
C MET A 81 5.84 -0.66 -11.27
N ILE A 82 4.90 -0.39 -10.37
CA ILE A 82 4.70 -1.18 -9.15
C ILE A 82 4.24 -2.60 -9.50
N ARG A 83 3.27 -2.75 -10.40
CA ARG A 83 2.83 -4.08 -10.88
C ARG A 83 3.98 -4.87 -11.49
N SER A 84 4.84 -4.23 -12.30
CA SER A 84 6.01 -4.88 -12.88
C SER A 84 7.04 -5.30 -11.82
N LYS A 85 7.27 -4.44 -10.81
CA LYS A 85 8.32 -4.66 -9.80
C LYS A 85 7.93 -5.64 -8.69
N TRP A 86 6.67 -5.63 -8.26
CA TRP A 86 6.19 -6.49 -7.17
C TRP A 86 5.19 -7.57 -7.63
N GLY A 87 4.58 -7.44 -8.80
CA GLY A 87 3.50 -8.32 -9.27
C GLY A 87 2.11 -7.84 -8.83
N ASP A 88 1.08 -8.51 -9.33
CA ASP A 88 -0.30 -8.28 -8.91
C ASP A 88 -0.56 -8.94 -7.56
N HIS A 89 -0.53 -8.14 -6.50
CA HIS A 89 -0.93 -8.58 -5.14
C HIS A 89 -2.45 -8.49 -4.94
N ALA A 90 -3.21 -8.62 -6.03
CA ALA A 90 -4.63 -8.90 -6.00
C ALA A 90 -4.83 -10.40 -5.73
N ASN A 91 -4.47 -10.88 -4.54
CA ASN A 91 -4.80 -12.25 -4.13
C ASN A 91 -5.36 -12.25 -2.71
N GLY A 92 -6.66 -12.50 -2.60
CA GLY A 92 -7.37 -12.96 -1.40
C GLY A 92 -8.02 -11.89 -0.55
#